data_AF-A0A918XNZ8-F1
#
_entry.id   AF-A0A918XNZ8-F1
#
_cell.length_a   1.000
_cell.length_b   1.000
_cell.length_c   1.000
_cell.angle_alpha   90.00
_cell.angle_beta   90.00
_cell.angle_gamma   90.00
#
_symmetry.space_group_name_H-M   'P 1'
#
loop_
_entity.id
_entity.type
_entity.pdbx_description
1 polymer ?
#
loop_
_entity_poly.entity_id
_entity_poly.type
_entity_poly.pdbx_seq_one_letter_code
_entity_poly.pdbx_strand_id
1 'polypeptide(L)'
;MPTVPSQYLDDIDPDNPPHVAGSVGGNIVEIADPGRWYRAQHDFKAWFDRHAVAGFLPPGTPIDRLARHLGHVHKLEVGRDGEDFRYRIYGNLIAAEANMRMQGRWVSELPEPTRGIFLAHYRALLAAPRLFIGELRYVGDAMSHPVWYRAEAPIGMPETGMLGVIVLTRPTDLDEDPETESPPPRG
;
A
#
# COMPACT_ATOMS: atom_id res chain seq x y z
N MET A 1 -12.58 -33.83 15.08
CA MET A 1 -12.73 -32.53 15.75
C MET A 1 -13.38 -31.58 14.77
N PRO A 2 -14.47 -30.89 15.12
CA PRO A 2 -15.05 -29.88 14.24
C PRO A 2 -14.11 -28.67 14.21
N THR A 3 -13.66 -28.30 13.00
CA THR A 3 -12.99 -27.04 12.73
C THR A 3 -13.95 -25.90 13.01
N VAL A 4 -13.66 -25.11 14.04
CA VAL A 4 -14.34 -23.83 14.26
C VAL A 4 -13.91 -22.90 13.11
N PRO A 5 -14.82 -22.38 12.28
CA PRO A 5 -14.47 -21.39 11.27
C PRO A 5 -13.86 -20.18 11.97
N SER A 6 -12.69 -19.74 11.50
CA SER A 6 -12.08 -18.54 12.04
C SER A 6 -12.93 -17.35 11.62
N GLN A 7 -13.68 -16.79 12.57
CA GLN A 7 -14.51 -15.58 12.44
C GLN A 7 -13.76 -14.30 11.99
N TYR A 8 -12.48 -14.42 11.64
CA TYR A 8 -11.61 -13.36 11.12
C TYR A 8 -11.20 -13.58 9.65
N LEU A 9 -11.78 -14.58 8.95
CA LEU A 9 -11.27 -15.04 7.65
C LEU A 9 -12.30 -15.09 6.51
N ASP A 10 -13.56 -14.71 6.71
CA ASP A 10 -14.62 -14.85 5.71
C ASP A 10 -14.83 -13.57 4.87
N ASP A 11 -13.75 -12.89 4.47
CA ASP A 11 -13.83 -11.56 3.82
C ASP A 11 -13.66 -11.57 2.30
N ILE A 12 -13.42 -12.73 1.67
CA ILE A 12 -13.41 -12.78 0.19
C ILE A 12 -14.81 -13.14 -0.28
N ASP A 13 -15.46 -12.19 -0.94
CA ASP A 13 -16.68 -12.46 -1.69
C ASP A 13 -16.32 -13.30 -2.93
N PRO A 14 -16.74 -14.57 -3.02
CA PRO A 14 -16.40 -15.44 -4.15
C PRO A 14 -17.06 -14.98 -5.46
N ASP A 15 -18.12 -14.17 -5.37
CA ASP A 15 -18.88 -13.67 -6.52
C ASP A 15 -18.33 -12.33 -7.04
N ASN A 16 -17.39 -11.70 -6.32
CA ASN A 16 -16.73 -10.46 -6.73
C ASN A 16 -15.32 -10.75 -7.28
N PRO A 17 -14.97 -10.34 -8.51
CA PRO A 17 -13.60 -10.51 -9.00
C PRO A 17 -12.59 -9.68 -8.17
N PRO A 18 -11.35 -10.17 -7.97
CA PRO A 18 -10.31 -9.37 -7.33
C PRO A 18 -10.01 -8.12 -8.17
N HIS A 19 -9.60 -7.03 -7.52
CA HIS A 19 -9.19 -5.83 -8.25
C HIS A 19 -7.94 -6.11 -9.08
N VAL A 20 -8.08 -6.02 -10.40
CA VAL A 20 -6.99 -6.14 -11.36
C VAL A 20 -6.81 -4.79 -12.03
N ALA A 21 -5.56 -4.34 -12.18
CA ALA A 21 -5.28 -3.13 -12.92
C ALA A 21 -5.71 -3.27 -14.38
N GLY A 22 -6.23 -2.20 -14.96
CA GLY A 22 -6.61 -2.16 -16.36
C GLY A 22 -5.43 -2.28 -17.31
N SER A 23 -5.59 -3.03 -18.40
CA SER A 23 -4.58 -3.17 -19.48
C SER A 23 -4.38 -1.90 -20.29
N VAL A 24 -5.30 -0.94 -20.20
CA VAL A 24 -5.24 0.35 -20.89
C VAL A 24 -5.19 1.46 -19.84
N GLY A 25 -3.99 1.86 -19.43
CA GLY A 25 -3.79 3.07 -18.60
C GLY A 25 -3.71 2.85 -17.09
N GLY A 26 -3.75 1.60 -16.60
CA GLY A 26 -3.41 1.32 -15.21
C GLY A 26 -1.96 1.73 -14.91
N ASN A 27 -1.74 2.58 -13.91
CA ASN A 27 -0.42 3.15 -13.63
C ASN A 27 -0.24 3.47 -12.14
N ILE A 28 1.01 3.37 -11.68
CA ILE A 28 1.44 3.99 -10.43
C ILE A 28 2.06 5.34 -10.79
N VAL A 29 1.46 6.42 -10.29
CA VAL A 29 1.79 7.80 -10.67
C VAL A 29 2.25 8.57 -9.44
N GLU A 30 3.44 9.14 -9.50
CA GLU A 30 3.94 10.01 -8.43
C GLU A 30 3.18 11.34 -8.39
N ILE A 31 2.88 11.81 -7.18
CA ILE A 31 2.31 13.14 -6.95
C ILE A 31 3.39 13.99 -6.30
N ALA A 32 4.05 14.83 -7.11
CA ALA A 32 5.13 15.68 -6.63
C ALA A 32 4.65 16.84 -5.75
N ASP A 33 3.41 17.32 -5.94
CA ASP A 33 2.84 18.46 -5.21
C ASP A 33 2.21 18.01 -3.88
N PRO A 34 2.76 18.39 -2.72
CA PRO A 34 2.20 18.05 -1.42
C PRO A 34 0.81 18.62 -1.18
N GLY A 35 0.40 19.68 -1.88
CA GLY A 35 -0.96 20.23 -1.79
C GLY A 35 -2.04 19.30 -2.35
N ARG A 36 -1.64 18.22 -3.02
CA ARG A 36 -2.52 17.20 -3.60
C ARG A 36 -2.46 15.87 -2.85
N TRP A 37 -1.74 15.80 -1.73
CA TRP A 37 -1.64 14.58 -0.94
C TRP A 37 -2.85 14.42 -0.02
N TYR A 38 -3.21 13.16 0.21
CA TYR A 38 -4.23 12.80 1.20
C TYR A 38 -3.64 12.85 2.61
N ARG A 39 -4.49 13.00 3.64
CA ARG A 39 -4.07 13.09 5.05
C ARG A 39 -3.16 11.93 5.46
N ALA A 40 -3.50 10.71 5.04
CA ALA A 40 -2.71 9.53 5.36
C ALA A 40 -1.32 9.53 4.69
N GLN A 41 -1.17 10.15 3.52
CA GLN A 41 0.14 10.33 2.88
C GLN A 41 0.99 11.36 3.62
N HIS A 42 0.38 12.43 4.15
CA HIS A 42 1.07 13.37 5.04
C HIS A 42 1.55 12.69 6.33
N ASP A 43 0.69 11.87 6.94
CA ASP A 43 1.06 11.09 8.12
C ASP A 43 2.24 10.14 7.84
N PHE A 44 2.19 9.47 6.69
CA PHE A 44 3.25 8.55 6.26
C PHE A 44 4.56 9.29 5.98
N LYS A 45 4.51 10.45 5.32
CA LYS A 45 5.68 11.33 5.13
C LYS A 45 6.28 11.75 6.47
N ALA A 46 5.44 12.22 7.40
CA ALA A 46 5.89 12.69 8.71
C ALA A 46 6.50 11.54 9.53
N TRP A 47 5.94 10.33 9.41
CA TRP A 47 6.52 9.13 9.99
C TRP A 47 7.89 8.78 9.35
N PHE A 48 7.98 8.81 8.02
CA PHE A 48 9.23 8.57 7.31
C PHE A 48 10.32 9.56 7.72
N ASP A 49 10.02 10.87 7.71
CA ASP A 49 11.00 11.91 8.06
C ASP A 49 11.55 11.77 9.49
N ARG A 50 10.74 11.21 10.39
CA ARG A 50 11.15 11.01 11.79
C ARG A 50 12.10 9.83 11.96
N HIS A 51 11.94 8.78 11.15
CA HIS A 51 12.59 7.49 11.38
C HIS A 51 13.61 7.09 10.33
N ALA A 52 13.53 7.68 9.13
CA ALA A 52 14.43 7.32 8.04
C ALA A 52 15.86 7.78 8.34
N VAL A 53 16.81 6.91 8.04
CA VAL A 53 18.25 7.17 8.12
C VAL A 53 18.81 7.00 6.72
N ALA A 54 19.40 8.08 6.18
CA ALA A 54 19.96 8.11 4.84
C ALA A 54 19.01 7.54 3.75
N GLY A 55 17.72 7.87 3.86
CA GLY A 55 16.69 7.47 2.88
C GLY A 55 16.05 6.10 3.12
N PHE A 56 16.49 5.33 4.12
CA PHE A 56 15.91 4.03 4.46
C PHE A 56 15.21 4.05 5.82
N LEU A 57 14.15 3.26 5.95
CA LEU A 57 13.61 2.88 7.25
C LEU A 57 14.37 1.66 7.78
N PRO A 58 15.03 1.75 8.94
CA PRO A 58 15.60 0.56 9.58
C PRO A 58 14.54 -0.54 9.79
N PRO A 59 14.86 -1.84 9.63
CA PRO A 59 13.88 -2.93 9.72
C PRO A 59 13.08 -3.03 11.03
N GLY A 60 13.61 -2.47 12.12
CA GLY A 60 12.95 -2.41 13.44
C GLY A 60 12.20 -1.11 13.72
N THR A 61 12.00 -0.25 12.72
CA THR A 61 11.32 1.04 12.90
C THR A 61 9.91 0.84 13.47
N PRO A 62 9.54 1.54 14.57
CA PRO A 62 8.20 1.47 15.12
C PRO A 62 7.18 2.09 14.17
N ILE A 63 5.95 1.57 14.17
CA ILE A 63 4.86 2.05 13.30
C ILE A 63 3.93 3.05 14.01
N ASP A 64 4.40 3.66 15.09
CA ASP A 64 3.62 4.48 16.04
C ASP A 64 2.64 5.46 15.39
N ARG A 65 3.08 6.19 14.36
CA ARG A 65 2.25 7.16 13.62
C ARG A 65 1.42 6.57 12.47
N LEU A 66 1.70 5.33 12.09
CA LEU A 66 0.90 4.56 11.13
C LEU A 66 -0.15 3.69 11.82
N ALA A 67 -0.23 3.68 13.15
CA ALA A 67 -1.15 2.82 13.90
C ALA A 67 -2.62 2.96 13.45
N ARG A 68 -3.07 4.20 13.21
CA ARG A 68 -4.42 4.50 12.67
C ARG A 68 -4.66 3.98 11.25
N HIS A 69 -3.58 3.69 10.52
CA HIS A 69 -3.60 3.23 9.13
C HIS A 69 -3.23 1.75 9.00
N LEU A 70 -3.13 1.00 10.12
CA LEU A 70 -2.62 -0.38 10.12
C LEU A 70 -3.33 -1.33 9.17
N GLY A 71 -4.66 -1.24 9.08
CA GLY A 71 -5.45 -2.05 8.15
C GLY A 71 -5.17 -1.74 6.68
N HIS A 72 -4.57 -0.58 6.41
CA HIS A 72 -4.20 -0.07 5.10
C HIS A 72 -2.69 -0.17 4.81
N VAL A 73 -1.94 -0.93 5.61
CA VAL A 73 -0.49 -1.09 5.44
C VAL A 73 -0.14 -2.50 5.01
N HIS A 74 0.77 -2.60 4.05
CA HIS A 74 1.44 -3.84 3.67
C HIS A 74 2.94 -3.73 3.89
N LYS A 75 3.59 -4.87 4.10
CA LYS A 75 5.04 -5.01 4.08
C LYS A 75 5.43 -6.03 3.03
N LEU A 76 6.28 -5.62 2.10
CA LEU A 76 6.91 -6.51 1.14
C LEU A 76 8.37 -6.73 1.51
N GLU A 77 8.87 -7.93 1.21
CA GLU A 77 10.27 -8.32 1.33
C GLU A 77 10.83 -8.54 -0.08
N VAL A 78 12.06 -8.07 -0.31
CA VAL A 78 12.77 -8.27 -1.57
C VAL A 78 13.17 -9.73 -1.71
N GLY A 79 12.90 -10.35 -2.87
CA GLY A 79 13.37 -11.68 -3.22
C GLY A 79 14.89 -11.74 -3.31
N ARG A 80 15.49 -12.92 -3.16
CA ARG A 80 16.96 -13.09 -3.12
C ARG A 80 17.67 -12.54 -4.37
N ASP A 81 17.02 -12.61 -5.52
CA ASP A 81 17.54 -12.14 -6.81
C ASP A 81 17.22 -10.67 -7.10
N GLY A 82 16.43 -10.00 -6.25
CA GLY A 82 15.98 -8.62 -6.48
C GLY A 82 14.93 -8.48 -7.57
N GLU A 83 14.44 -9.58 -8.12
CA GLU A 83 13.53 -9.56 -9.27
C GLU A 83 12.06 -9.61 -8.87
N ASP A 84 11.75 -10.08 -7.67
CA ASP A 84 10.38 -10.24 -7.16
C ASP A 84 10.27 -9.83 -5.69
N PHE A 85 9.04 -9.68 -5.22
CA PHE A 85 8.71 -9.18 -3.89
C PHE A 85 7.63 -10.05 -3.26
N ARG A 86 7.78 -10.37 -1.99
CA ARG A 86 6.82 -11.19 -1.25
C ARG A 86 6.08 -10.37 -0.21
N TYR A 87 4.76 -10.43 -0.22
CA TYR A 87 3.94 -9.78 0.81
C TYR A 87 4.09 -10.51 2.15
N ARG A 88 4.85 -9.94 3.08
CA ARG A 88 5.04 -10.45 4.44
C ARG A 88 3.97 -10.00 5.40
N ILE A 89 3.34 -8.86 5.12
CA ILE A 89 2.15 -8.38 5.80
C ILE A 89 1.25 -7.82 4.71
N TYR A 90 -0.03 -8.18 4.75
CA TYR A 90 -1.04 -7.61 3.88
C TYR A 90 -2.20 -7.10 4.75
N GLY A 91 -2.32 -5.77 4.85
CA GLY A 91 -3.43 -5.09 5.53
C GLY A 91 -4.79 -5.70 5.21
N ASN A 92 -5.56 -5.96 6.26
CA ASN A 92 -6.83 -6.66 6.19
C ASN A 92 -7.95 -5.80 5.57
N LEU A 93 -7.97 -4.48 5.82
CA LEU A 93 -8.95 -3.60 5.20
C LEU A 93 -8.75 -3.56 3.69
N ILE A 94 -7.51 -3.51 3.23
CA ILE A 94 -7.21 -3.60 1.79
C ILE A 94 -7.53 -4.98 1.23
N ALA A 95 -7.37 -6.05 2.01
CA ALA A 95 -7.76 -7.38 1.56
C ALA A 95 -9.27 -7.48 1.29
N ALA A 96 -10.07 -6.87 2.16
CA ALA A 96 -11.51 -6.77 1.97
C ALA A 96 -11.86 -5.85 0.78
N GLU A 97 -11.31 -4.63 0.74
CA GLU A 97 -11.58 -3.65 -0.32
C GLU A 97 -11.13 -4.14 -1.71
N ALA A 98 -9.93 -4.72 -1.81
CA ALA A 98 -9.41 -5.26 -3.06
C ALA A 98 -9.99 -6.63 -3.42
N ASN A 99 -10.77 -7.23 -2.51
CA ASN A 99 -11.24 -8.61 -2.55
C ASN A 99 -10.12 -9.62 -2.90
N MET A 100 -8.95 -9.45 -2.28
CA MET A 100 -7.74 -10.17 -2.64
C MET A 100 -6.83 -10.43 -1.44
N ARG A 101 -6.39 -11.68 -1.29
CA ARG A 101 -5.40 -12.06 -0.26
C ARG A 101 -4.03 -12.28 -0.89
N MET A 102 -3.08 -11.45 -0.49
CA MET A 102 -1.70 -11.54 -0.96
C MET A 102 -0.71 -11.96 0.12
N GLN A 103 -1.12 -12.10 1.38
CA GLN A 103 -0.25 -12.53 2.48
C GLN A 103 0.51 -13.82 2.12
N GLY A 104 1.84 -13.76 2.12
CA GLY A 104 2.74 -14.86 1.78
C GLY A 104 3.00 -15.05 0.28
N ARG A 105 2.24 -14.40 -0.59
CA ARG A 105 2.35 -14.52 -2.05
C ARG A 105 3.39 -13.58 -2.62
N TRP A 106 3.91 -13.95 -3.78
CA TRP A 106 4.79 -13.14 -4.60
C TRP A 106 4.02 -12.18 -5.50
N VAL A 107 4.62 -11.05 -5.85
CA VAL A 107 4.03 -10.11 -6.82
C VAL A 107 3.92 -10.76 -8.19
N SER A 108 4.84 -11.67 -8.56
CA SER A 108 4.75 -12.44 -9.81
C SER A 108 3.53 -13.37 -9.93
N GLU A 109 2.85 -13.65 -8.82
CA GLU A 109 1.61 -14.44 -8.79
C GLU A 109 0.34 -13.61 -9.04
N LEU A 110 0.46 -12.27 -9.15
CA LEU A 110 -0.66 -11.42 -9.54
C LEU A 110 -1.06 -11.66 -11.00
N PRO A 111 -2.33 -11.45 -11.36
CA PRO A 111 -2.75 -11.44 -12.75
C PRO A 111 -2.13 -10.24 -13.50
N GLU A 112 -1.96 -10.40 -14.82
CA GLU A 112 -1.64 -9.27 -15.69
C GLU A 112 -2.86 -8.38 -15.90
N PRO A 113 -2.66 -7.07 -16.11
CA PRO A 113 -1.39 -6.32 -16.14
C PRO A 113 -0.85 -5.89 -14.77
N THR A 114 -1.57 -6.15 -13.67
CA THR A 114 -1.17 -5.70 -12.31
C THR A 114 0.24 -6.14 -11.96
N ARG A 115 0.57 -7.39 -12.26
CA ARG A 115 1.90 -7.95 -12.06
C ARG A 115 2.99 -7.10 -12.71
N GLY A 116 2.88 -6.82 -14.01
CA GLY A 116 3.86 -6.03 -14.75
C GLY A 116 4.06 -4.63 -14.16
N ILE A 117 2.95 -3.94 -13.83
CA ILE A 117 2.97 -2.60 -13.25
C ILE A 117 3.69 -2.59 -11.89
N PHE A 118 3.34 -3.51 -11.00
CA PHE A 118 3.88 -3.57 -9.64
C PHE A 118 5.35 -3.99 -9.63
N LEU A 119 5.73 -5.00 -10.43
CA LEU A 119 7.13 -5.41 -10.54
C LEU A 119 8.01 -4.29 -11.09
N ALA A 120 7.57 -3.61 -12.15
CA ALA A 120 8.33 -2.50 -12.71
C ALA A 120 8.55 -1.37 -11.67
N HIS A 121 7.50 -1.01 -10.94
CA HIS A 121 7.56 0.01 -9.89
C HIS A 121 8.48 -0.38 -8.73
N TYR A 122 8.30 -1.58 -8.16
CA TYR A 122 9.13 -2.01 -7.03
C TYR A 122 10.60 -2.22 -7.41
N ARG A 123 10.89 -2.68 -8.64
CA ARG A 123 12.26 -2.76 -9.15
C ARG A 123 12.88 -1.37 -9.34
N ALA A 124 12.11 -0.38 -9.78
CA ALA A 124 12.58 1.00 -9.85
C ALA A 124 12.92 1.55 -8.45
N LEU A 125 12.09 1.26 -7.44
CA LEU A 125 12.38 1.61 -6.05
C LEU A 125 13.59 0.86 -5.49
N LEU A 126 13.79 -0.41 -5.83
CA LEU A 126 14.98 -1.17 -5.44
C LEU A 126 16.26 -0.56 -6.04
N ALA A 127 16.21 -0.15 -7.32
CA ALA A 127 17.33 0.46 -8.02
C ALA A 127 17.66 1.88 -7.52
N ALA A 128 16.65 2.65 -7.13
CA ALA A 128 16.81 4.01 -6.59
C ALA A 128 15.93 4.22 -5.35
N PRO A 129 16.34 3.70 -4.17
CA PRO A 129 15.55 3.75 -2.95
C PRO A 129 15.24 5.17 -2.52
N ARG A 130 13.94 5.46 -2.39
CA ARG A 130 13.41 6.75 -1.94
C ARG A 130 12.00 6.59 -1.43
N LEU A 131 11.54 7.55 -0.66
CA LEU A 131 10.11 7.71 -0.41
C LEU A 131 9.39 7.98 -1.74
N PHE A 132 8.27 7.29 -1.93
CA PHE A 132 7.34 7.52 -3.02
C PHE A 132 5.97 7.89 -2.45
N ILE A 133 5.36 8.95 -3.00
CA ILE A 133 3.99 9.38 -2.68
C ILE A 133 3.26 9.55 -4.00
N GLY A 134 2.10 8.90 -4.15
CA GLY A 134 1.42 8.88 -5.43
C GLY A 134 0.05 8.24 -5.40
N GLU A 135 -0.40 7.80 -6.56
CA GLU A 135 -1.66 7.08 -6.75
C GLU A 135 -1.40 5.80 -7.55
N LEU A 136 -2.18 4.77 -7.24
CA LEU A 136 -2.44 3.67 -8.15
C LEU A 136 -3.78 3.93 -8.81
N ARG A 137 -3.73 4.04 -10.14
CA ARG A 137 -4.91 4.24 -10.96
C ARG A 137 -5.22 2.93 -11.65
N TYR A 138 -6.45 2.51 -11.48
CA TYR A 138 -7.03 1.41 -12.20
C TYR A 138 -7.96 1.95 -13.29
N VAL A 139 -7.93 1.33 -14.47
CA VAL A 139 -8.80 1.72 -15.59
C VAL A 139 -9.67 0.51 -15.96
N GLY A 140 -10.99 0.67 -15.91
CA GLY A 140 -11.93 -0.38 -16.27
C GLY A 140 -13.36 0.01 -15.90
N ASP A 141 -14.33 -0.48 -16.67
CA ASP A 141 -15.73 -0.01 -16.62
C ASP A 141 -16.53 -0.54 -15.41
N ALA A 142 -15.97 -1.47 -14.62
CA ALA A 142 -16.66 -2.15 -13.52
C ALA A 142 -15.79 -2.32 -12.26
N MET A 143 -14.98 -1.32 -11.93
CA MET A 143 -14.13 -1.35 -10.73
C MET A 143 -14.73 -0.49 -9.62
N SER A 144 -15.03 -1.09 -8.46
CA SER A 144 -15.11 -0.34 -7.20
C SER A 144 -13.74 0.31 -6.97
N HIS A 145 -13.69 1.59 -6.58
CA HIS A 145 -12.44 2.28 -6.26
C HIS A 145 -11.42 2.34 -7.41
N PRO A 146 -11.63 3.17 -8.45
CA PRO A 146 -10.71 3.26 -9.59
C PRO A 146 -9.37 3.96 -9.26
N VAL A 147 -9.30 4.70 -8.16
CA VAL A 147 -8.08 5.42 -7.75
C VAL A 147 -7.81 5.18 -6.28
N TRP A 148 -6.58 4.78 -6.00
CA TRP A 148 -6.07 4.50 -4.67
C TRP A 148 -4.86 5.38 -4.41
N TYR A 149 -4.85 6.12 -3.30
CA TYR A 149 -3.62 6.82 -2.93
C TYR A 149 -2.61 5.81 -2.40
N ARG A 150 -1.32 6.09 -2.61
CA ARG A 150 -0.21 5.25 -2.17
C ARG A 150 0.90 6.07 -1.55
N ALA A 151 1.52 5.51 -0.52
CA ALA A 151 2.78 5.99 0.03
C ALA A 151 3.68 4.79 0.32
N GLU A 152 4.93 4.87 -0.11
CA GLU A 152 5.84 3.72 -0.07
C GLU A 152 7.21 4.17 0.42
N ALA A 153 7.75 3.43 1.39
CA ALA A 153 9.06 3.72 1.94
C ALA A 153 9.97 2.48 1.94
N PRO A 154 11.23 2.63 1.49
CA PRO A 154 12.18 1.53 1.46
C PRO A 154 12.58 1.15 2.88
N ILE A 155 12.50 -0.14 3.18
CA ILE A 155 13.02 -0.73 4.41
C ILE A 155 14.41 -1.26 4.10
N GLY A 156 15.41 -0.88 4.90
CA GLY A 156 16.78 -1.32 4.67
C GLY A 156 17.78 -0.58 5.53
N MET A 157 19.05 -0.71 5.15
CA MET A 157 20.17 0.00 5.75
C MET A 157 21.08 0.47 4.61
N PRO A 158 21.77 1.62 4.74
CA PRO A 158 22.68 2.10 3.70
C PRO A 158 23.75 1.08 3.28
N GLU A 159 24.20 0.25 4.22
CA GLU A 159 25.28 -0.73 4.02
C GLU A 159 24.81 -1.98 3.27
N THR A 160 23.54 -2.36 3.43
CA THR A 160 22.96 -3.60 2.87
C THR A 160 21.96 -3.34 1.75
N GLY A 161 21.59 -2.08 1.52
CA GLY A 161 20.55 -1.66 0.58
C GLY A 161 19.12 -1.95 1.08
N MET A 162 18.18 -1.91 0.14
CA MET A 162 16.75 -2.16 0.39
C MET A 162 16.51 -3.66 0.61
N LEU A 163 15.86 -3.99 1.73
CA LEU A 163 15.45 -5.35 2.10
C LEU A 163 13.95 -5.57 1.89
N GLY A 164 13.20 -4.48 1.75
CA GLY A 164 11.75 -4.51 1.62
C GLY A 164 11.18 -3.13 1.39
N VAL A 165 9.86 -3.06 1.34
CA VAL A 165 9.12 -1.80 1.25
C VAL A 165 7.90 -1.89 2.16
N ILE A 166 7.61 -0.80 2.87
CA ILE A 166 6.33 -0.61 3.53
C ILE A 166 5.45 0.24 2.64
N VAL A 167 4.22 -0.20 2.45
CA VAL A 167 3.26 0.41 1.52
C VAL A 167 2.00 0.75 2.31
N LEU A 168 1.61 2.01 2.28
CA LEU A 168 0.28 2.47 2.64
C LEU A 168 -0.53 2.59 1.34
N THR A 169 -1.73 2.03 1.31
CA THR A 169 -2.65 2.17 0.15
C THR A 169 -4.10 2.18 0.62
N ARG A 170 -4.94 3.05 0.03
CA ARG A 170 -6.38 3.10 0.34
C ARG A 170 -7.15 3.70 -0.84
N PRO A 171 -8.41 3.29 -1.04
CA PRO A 171 -9.32 3.96 -1.97
C PRO A 171 -9.48 5.46 -1.66
N THR A 172 -9.50 6.27 -2.70
CA THR A 172 -9.64 7.74 -2.58
C THR A 172 -11.06 8.18 -2.21
N ASP A 173 -12.06 7.39 -2.60
CA ASP A 173 -13.49 7.61 -2.36
C ASP A 173 -13.97 7.10 -0.99
N LEU A 174 -13.13 6.37 -0.26
CA LEU A 174 -13.38 6.00 1.14
C LEU A 174 -12.68 6.94 2.13
N ASP A 175 -12.01 7.99 1.66
CA ASP A 175 -11.37 9.00 2.51
C ASP A 175 -12.39 10.05 2.99
N GLU A 176 -13.44 9.59 3.67
CA GLU A 176 -14.19 10.45 4.58
C GLU A 176 -13.31 10.68 5.81
N ASP A 177 -12.80 11.90 5.97
CA ASP A 177 -12.17 12.32 7.22
C ASP A 177 -13.30 12.49 8.27
N PRO A 178 -13.37 11.70 9.36
CA PRO A 178 -14.45 11.79 10.34
C PRO A 178 -14.45 13.08 11.19
N GLU A 179 -13.72 14.13 10.79
CA GLU A 179 -13.68 15.42 11.49
C GLU A 179 -13.84 16.60 10.50
N THR A 180 -14.98 16.65 9.83
CA THR A 180 -15.59 17.94 9.44
C THR A 180 -16.71 18.30 10.42
N GLU A 181 -16.52 18.07 11.71
CA GLU A 181 -17.32 18.78 12.71
C GLU A 181 -16.75 20.19 12.83
N SER A 182 -17.38 21.13 12.12
CA SER A 182 -17.13 22.56 12.35
C SER A 182 -17.29 22.83 13.86
N PRO A 183 -16.36 23.56 14.51
CA PRO A 183 -16.56 23.93 15.90
C PRO A 183 -17.91 24.63 16.04
N PRO A 184 -18.72 24.34 17.06
CA PRO A 184 -20.02 24.99 17.24
C PRO A 184 -19.79 26.51 17.24
N PRO A 185 -20.70 27.28 16.62
CA PRO A 185 -20.57 28.73 16.60
C PRO A 185 -20.44 29.21 18.04
N ARG A 186 -19.40 30.02 18.30
CA ARG A 186 -19.27 30.73 19.57
C ARG A 186 -20.43 31.71 19.65
N GLY A 187 -21.49 31.29 20.35
CA GLY A 187 -22.53 32.17 20.86
C GLY A 187 -22.05 32.96 22.06
#